data_AF-A0A972BZN9-F1
#
_entry.id   AF-A0A972BZN9-F1
#
_cell.length_a   1.000
_cell.length_b   1.000
_cell.length_c   1.000
_cell.angle_alpha   90.00
_cell.angle_beta   90.00
_cell.angle_gamma   90.00
#
_symmetry.space_group_name_H-M   'P 1'
#
loop_
_entity.id
_entity.type
_entity.pdbx_description
1 polymer ?
#
loop_
_entity_poly.entity_id
_entity_poly.type
_entity_poly.pdbx_seq_one_letter_code
_entity_poly.pdbx_strand_id
1 'polypeptide(L)'
;MAQGAKNKNRKVVPEAAQLLDQMKYEVADELGIDTSKIQDGYWGNLTARECGAVGGHMVRKMIAAAEAALIDQVTADVRRSFQQSFQAESEKLAQQEPKPDQF
;
A
#
# COMPACT_ATOMS: atom_id res chain seq x y z
N MET A 1 -37.78 -14.81 16.82
CA MET A 1 -36.90 -14.72 15.63
C MET A 1 -36.63 -13.25 15.37
N ALA A 2 -35.49 -12.71 15.81
CA ALA A 2 -35.15 -11.31 15.55
C ALA A 2 -34.86 -11.14 14.05
N GLN A 3 -35.75 -10.47 13.34
CA GLN A 3 -35.46 -9.92 12.01
C GLN A 3 -34.42 -8.81 12.19
N GLY A 4 -33.14 -9.14 12.01
CA GLY A 4 -32.04 -8.24 12.34
C GLY A 4 -31.00 -8.17 11.24
N ALA A 5 -30.95 -7.02 10.58
CA ALA A 5 -29.87 -6.51 9.73
C ALA A 5 -29.53 -7.32 8.45
N LYS A 6 -30.08 -6.85 7.31
CA LYS A 6 -29.37 -6.98 6.02
C LYS A 6 -28.01 -6.29 6.19
N ASN A 7 -26.94 -7.06 6.41
CA ASN A 7 -25.60 -6.53 6.56
C ASN A 7 -25.21 -5.74 5.30
N LYS A 8 -25.16 -4.42 5.42
CA LYS A 8 -24.80 -3.47 4.34
C LYS A 8 -23.29 -3.24 4.25
N ASN A 9 -22.46 -4.09 4.86
CA ASN A 9 -21.00 -4.00 4.75
C ASN A 9 -20.54 -4.42 3.36
N ARG A 10 -20.66 -3.48 2.42
CA ARG A 10 -20.09 -3.59 1.09
C ARG A 10 -18.57 -3.44 1.23
N LYS A 11 -17.82 -4.41 0.72
CA LYS A 11 -16.37 -4.31 0.59
C LYS A 11 -16.05 -3.06 -0.24
N VAL A 12 -15.16 -2.20 0.27
CA VAL A 12 -14.79 -0.93 -0.38
C VAL A 12 -14.17 -1.20 -1.76
N VAL A 13 -13.36 -2.27 -1.84
CA VAL A 13 -12.75 -2.77 -3.08
C VAL A 13 -13.06 -4.27 -3.19
N PRO A 14 -14.09 -4.68 -3.95
CA PRO A 14 -14.47 -6.09 -4.07
C PRO A 14 -13.41 -6.93 -4.78
N GLU A 15 -12.64 -6.34 -5.70
CA GLU A 15 -11.58 -7.01 -6.47
C GLU A 15 -10.43 -7.49 -5.57
N ALA A 16 -10.17 -6.76 -4.47
CA ALA A 16 -9.14 -7.13 -3.51
C ALA A 16 -9.52 -8.34 -2.64
N ALA A 17 -10.76 -8.84 -2.69
CA ALA A 17 -11.24 -9.90 -1.81
C ALA A 17 -10.40 -11.18 -1.89
N GLN A 18 -9.95 -11.59 -3.08
CA GLN A 18 -9.15 -12.79 -3.28
C GLN A 18 -7.72 -12.60 -2.74
N LEU A 19 -7.14 -11.42 -2.94
CA LEU A 19 -5.80 -11.10 -2.43
C LEU A 19 -5.82 -11.04 -0.89
N LEU A 20 -6.83 -10.42 -0.31
CA LEU A 20 -7.02 -10.34 1.13
C LEU A 20 -7.17 -11.73 1.77
N ASP A 21 -7.82 -12.67 1.09
CA ASP A 21 -7.97 -14.03 1.59
C ASP A 21 -6.63 -14.79 1.55
N GLN A 22 -5.87 -14.68 0.48
CA GLN A 22 -4.50 -15.23 0.41
C GLN A 22 -3.62 -14.67 1.52
N MET A 23 -3.63 -13.35 1.70
CA MET A 23 -2.84 -12.67 2.72
C MET A 23 -3.23 -13.07 4.15
N LYS A 24 -4.50 -13.45 4.41
CA LYS A 24 -4.90 -14.02 5.71
C LYS A 24 -4.17 -15.32 6.00
N TYR A 25 -4.09 -16.22 5.02
CA TYR A 25 -3.42 -17.51 5.19
C TYR A 25 -1.91 -17.34 5.31
N GLU A 26 -1.30 -16.46 4.51
CA GLU A 26 0.13 -16.13 4.61
C GLU A 26 0.50 -15.58 5.99
N VAL A 27 -0.29 -14.61 6.48
CA VAL A 27 -0.05 -14.02 7.82
C VAL A 27 -0.30 -15.04 8.93
N ALA A 28 -1.27 -15.95 8.78
CA ALA A 28 -1.48 -17.01 9.75
C ALA A 28 -0.30 -17.99 9.80
N ASP A 29 0.27 -18.33 8.65
CA ASP A 29 1.45 -19.17 8.52
C ASP A 29 2.68 -18.51 9.18
N GLU A 30 2.91 -17.23 8.91
CA GLU A 30 4.00 -16.46 9.54
C GLU A 30 3.88 -16.37 11.07
N LEU A 31 2.65 -16.30 11.58
CA LEU A 31 2.39 -16.25 13.01
C LEU A 31 2.40 -17.64 13.67
N GLY A 32 2.61 -18.71 12.91
CA GLY A 32 2.61 -20.09 13.40
C GLY A 32 1.25 -20.52 13.94
N ILE A 33 0.16 -19.97 13.41
CA ILE A 33 -1.20 -20.33 13.83
C ILE A 33 -1.60 -21.64 13.15
N ASP A 34 -2.20 -22.55 13.92
CA ASP A 34 -2.68 -23.84 13.41
C ASP A 34 -3.79 -23.66 12.36
N THR A 35 -3.41 -23.54 11.08
CA THR A 35 -4.35 -23.43 9.96
C THR A 35 -5.20 -24.69 9.75
N SER A 36 -4.81 -25.82 10.33
CA SER A 36 -5.59 -27.08 10.34
C SER A 36 -6.96 -26.97 11.02
N LYS A 37 -7.15 -25.98 11.91
CA LYS A 37 -8.43 -25.71 12.58
C LYS A 37 -9.40 -24.94 11.67
N ILE A 38 -8.92 -24.39 10.57
CA ILE A 38 -9.72 -23.68 9.59
C ILE A 38 -10.38 -24.72 8.67
N GLN A 39 -11.64 -25.04 8.97
CA GLN A 39 -12.42 -26.01 8.18
C GLN A 39 -13.28 -25.25 7.17
N ASP A 40 -13.18 -25.57 5.89
CA ASP A 40 -13.96 -24.92 4.82
C ASP A 40 -13.86 -23.39 4.80
N GLY A 41 -12.73 -22.83 5.26
CA GLY A 41 -12.53 -21.39 5.40
C GLY A 41 -13.23 -20.76 6.61
N TYR A 42 -13.70 -21.56 7.57
CA TYR A 42 -14.27 -21.10 8.84
C TYR A 42 -13.18 -20.85 9.89
N TRP A 43 -12.97 -19.59 10.24
CA TRP A 43 -11.98 -19.15 11.23
C TRP A 43 -12.51 -19.15 12.68
N GLY A 44 -13.74 -19.58 12.92
CA GLY A 44 -14.36 -19.52 14.25
C GLY A 44 -13.88 -20.60 15.23
N ASN A 45 -13.16 -21.62 14.75
CA ASN A 45 -12.54 -22.65 15.59
C ASN A 45 -11.21 -22.17 16.22
N LEU A 46 -10.65 -21.07 15.71
CA LEU A 46 -9.46 -20.43 16.27
C LEU A 46 -9.85 -19.52 17.44
N THR A 47 -8.90 -19.29 18.35
CA THR A 47 -9.15 -18.36 19.45
C THR A 47 -9.32 -16.94 18.93
N ALA A 48 -10.15 -16.13 19.59
CA ALA A 48 -10.35 -14.74 19.22
C ALA A 48 -9.03 -13.93 19.20
N ARG A 49 -8.06 -14.33 20.04
CA ARG A 49 -6.72 -13.74 20.08
C ARG A 49 -5.92 -14.03 18.80
N GLU A 50 -5.97 -15.26 18.28
CA GLU A 50 -5.28 -15.65 17.05
C GLU A 50 -5.89 -14.96 15.84
N CYS A 51 -7.23 -14.98 15.71
CA CYS A 51 -7.93 -14.27 14.64
C CYS A 51 -7.66 -12.76 14.68
N GLY A 52 -7.64 -12.17 15.88
CA GLY A 52 -7.29 -10.77 16.09
C GLY A 52 -5.84 -10.46 15.71
N ALA A 53 -4.90 -11.35 16.04
CA ALA A 53 -3.50 -11.21 15.65
C ALA A 53 -3.36 -11.21 14.12
N VAL A 54 -3.94 -12.18 13.41
CA VAL A 54 -3.89 -12.23 11.94
C VAL A 54 -4.40 -10.94 11.32
N GLY A 55 -5.60 -10.50 11.72
CA GLY A 55 -6.19 -9.26 11.19
C GLY A 55 -5.34 -8.03 11.49
N GLY A 56 -4.78 -7.92 12.69
CA GLY A 56 -3.91 -6.79 13.07
C GLY A 56 -2.58 -6.78 12.30
N HIS A 57 -1.96 -7.94 12.10
CA HIS A 57 -0.73 -8.07 11.31
C HIS A 57 -0.98 -7.77 9.84
N MET A 58 -2.13 -8.17 9.29
CA MET A 58 -2.51 -7.82 7.93
C MET A 58 -2.62 -6.30 7.75
N VAL A 59 -3.32 -5.60 8.64
CA VAL A 59 -3.49 -4.14 8.56
C VAL A 59 -2.12 -3.44 8.69
N ARG A 60 -1.26 -3.90 9.59
CA ARG A 60 0.09 -3.35 9.75
C ARG A 60 0.91 -3.46 8.45
N LYS A 61 0.86 -4.62 7.79
CA LYS A 61 1.54 -4.83 6.51
C LYS A 61 0.97 -3.95 5.39
N MET A 62 -0.36 -3.80 5.32
CA MET A 62 -1.00 -2.94 4.32
C MET A 62 -0.60 -1.47 4.49
N ILE A 63 -0.56 -0.99 5.73
CA ILE A 63 -0.12 0.38 6.03
C ILE A 63 1.34 0.56 5.61
N ALA A 64 2.22 -0.37 6.00
CA ALA A 64 3.63 -0.30 5.61
C ALA A 64 3.81 -0.30 4.07
N ALA A 65 3.05 -1.12 3.35
CA ALA A 65 3.07 -1.13 1.89
C ALA A 65 2.55 0.18 1.28
N ALA A 66 1.48 0.75 1.85
CA ALA A 66 0.92 2.02 1.41
C ALA A 66 1.89 3.19 1.66
N GLU A 67 2.55 3.21 2.83
CA GLU A 67 3.59 4.20 3.16
C GLU A 67 4.77 4.10 2.19
N ALA A 68 5.25 2.89 1.90
CA ALA A 68 6.33 2.67 0.93
C ALA A 68 5.94 3.17 -0.48
N ALA A 69 4.73 2.82 -0.96
CA ALA A 69 4.24 3.26 -2.26
C ALA A 69 4.12 4.80 -2.35
N LEU A 70 3.68 5.46 -1.28
CA LEU A 70 3.63 6.92 -1.21
C LEU A 70 5.03 7.54 -1.23
N ILE A 71 5.98 6.98 -0.48
CA ILE A 71 7.38 7.45 -0.47
C ILE A 71 8.01 7.29 -1.86
N ASP A 72 7.76 6.17 -2.54
CA ASP A 72 8.28 5.94 -3.89
C ASP A 72 7.75 6.97 -4.89
N GLN A 73 6.45 7.27 -4.82
CA GLN A 73 5.84 8.32 -5.66
C GLN A 73 6.44 9.69 -5.38
N VAL A 74 6.53 10.09 -4.11
CA VAL A 74 7.12 11.38 -3.71
C VAL A 74 8.59 11.46 -4.14
N THR A 75 9.35 10.38 -3.99
CA THR A 75 10.77 10.35 -4.38
C THR A 75 10.94 10.49 -5.89
N ALA A 76 10.09 9.83 -6.67
CA ALA A 76 10.08 9.97 -8.12
C ALA A 76 9.74 11.41 -8.55
N ASP A 77 8.75 12.03 -7.91
CA ASP A 77 8.34 13.41 -8.19
C ASP A 77 9.42 14.42 -7.81
N VAL A 78 10.05 14.25 -6.64
CA VAL A 78 11.17 15.10 -6.20
C VAL A 78 12.36 14.98 -7.14
N ARG A 79 12.73 13.75 -7.55
CA ARG A 79 13.81 13.54 -8.52
C ARG A 79 13.50 14.18 -9.86
N ARG A 80 12.26 14.05 -10.35
CA ARG A 80 11.85 14.67 -11.61
C ARG A 80 11.91 16.18 -11.53
N SER A 81 11.40 16.76 -10.44
CA SER A 81 11.40 18.20 -10.20
C SER A 81 12.82 18.75 -10.11
N PHE A 82 13.73 18.03 -9.43
CA PHE A 82 15.14 18.38 -9.32
C PHE A 82 15.86 18.26 -10.67
N GLN A 83 15.67 17.17 -11.40
CA GLN A 83 16.27 17.02 -12.73
C GLN A 83 15.79 18.12 -13.68
N GLN A 84 14.50 18.48 -13.61
CA GLN A 84 13.93 19.58 -14.39
C GLN A 84 14.52 20.94 -14.01
N SER A 85 14.79 21.21 -12.73
CA SER A 85 15.43 22.47 -12.34
C SER A 85 16.87 22.58 -12.86
N PHE A 86 17.62 21.47 -12.86
CA PHE A 86 18.99 21.46 -13.41
C PHE A 86 19.01 21.58 -14.95
N GLN A 87 18.09 20.92 -15.64
CA GLN A 87 17.97 21.06 -17.09
C GLN A 87 17.54 22.48 -17.49
N ALA A 88 16.55 23.06 -16.80
CA ALA A 88 16.11 24.42 -17.05
C ALA A 88 17.20 25.48 -16.80
N GLU A 89 18.10 25.25 -15.85
CA GLU A 89 19.22 26.15 -15.57
C GLU A 89 20.34 26.03 -16.63
N SER A 90 20.60 24.81 -17.12
CA SER A 90 21.56 24.58 -18.21
C SER A 90 21.14 25.19 -19.56
N GLU A 91 19.83 25.21 -19.86
CA GLU A 91 19.30 25.88 -21.06
C GLU A 91 19.39 27.41 -20.95
N LYS A 92 19.19 27.99 -19.75
CA LYS A 92 19.35 29.45 -19.54
C LYS A 92 20.81 29.90 -19.67
N LEU A 93 21.77 29.08 -19.26
CA LEU A 93 23.20 29.37 -19.43
C LEU A 93 23.66 29.26 -20.90
N ALA A 94 23.04 28.40 -21.71
CA ALA A 94 23.38 28.27 -23.13
C ALA A 94 22.87 29.44 -23.99
N GLN A 95 21.86 30.18 -23.52
CA GLN A 95 21.26 31.30 -24.25
C GLN A 95 21.90 32.67 -23.95
N GLN A 96 22.89 32.73 -23.06
CA GLN A 96 23.63 33.96 -22.77
C GLN A 96 24.80 34.07 -23.76
N GLU A 97 24.48 34.35 -25.03
CA GLU A 97 25.48 34.81 -26.00
C GLU A 97 26.16 36.09 -25.48
N PRO A 98 27.47 36.27 -25.68
CA PRO A 98 28.14 37.51 -25.33
C PRO A 98 27.53 38.64 -26.16
N LYS A 99 26.97 39.66 -25.48
CA LYS A 99 26.72 40.95 -26.12
C LYS A 99 28.04 41.35 -26.80
N PRO A 100 28.05 41.66 -28.11
CA PRO A 100 29.25 42.22 -28.72
C PRO A 100 29.56 43.53 -28.00
N ASP A 101 30.62 43.50 -27.19
CA ASP A 101 31.19 44.70 -26.61
C ASP A 101 31.66 45.60 -27.76
N GLN A 102 30.93 46.71 -27.86
CA GLN A 102 31.26 48.01 -28.46
C GLN A 102 32.52 48.10 -29.33
N PHE A 103 32.32 48.50 -30.59
CA PHE A 103 32.85 49.76 -31.14
C PHE A 103 31.85 50.36 -32.14
#